data_AF-A0A5C7LV35-F1
#
_entry.id   AF-A0A5C7LV35-F1
#
_cell.length_a   1.000
_cell.length_b   1.000
_cell.length_c   1.000
_cell.angle_alpha   90.00
_cell.angle_beta   90.00
_cell.angle_gamma   90.00
#
_symmetry.space_group_name_H-M   'P 1'
#
loop_
_entity.id
_entity.type
_entity.pdbx_description
1 polymer ?
#
loop_
_entity_poly.entity_id
_entity_poly.type
_entity_poly.pdbx_seq_one_letter_code
_entity_poly.pdbx_strand_id
1 'polypeptide(L)'
;MKLKAPIPWIGAKGWIMPRIWQDYAGDPLNLVVPFGGSFADLWTRPHWDVEQGCFTVGRPYRTETVNDANAFLINAFRAIQADPESVAQWCDWPVSEADQHARHAWLCGFTPEPESIPAQFDKPGLREAYLAGWKESYQPFDPIAFRERVMSDPYYYDVQVSGWWIWGQCVWIGSGWCDWEVIERRHIKLERKRTNVHQTGVMRKDVRLREQRTTLRPAQGIQSFRLKRQRPHITDNRGLISLARQIPSLSGNRGATGTGVTAVGLRYNVGLVAFLKALAARLMNVHVVCGAWDRVLSPSATYLIGETLVVLDPPYLPSVRDPKLYAVEDRVLRSDKDGTKSLSQAAREWALANGDNPKLKIILFGLENEHGPHMPESWRCVAWKGPGGYGNRNGDNQNRHKERVWLSPHCEYPEQHIVVKPLRPVQPSLLNLGVSNGKHEIALA
;
A
#
# COMPACT_ATOMS: atom_id res chain seq x y z
N MET A 1 13.03 -10.17 16.88
CA MET A 1 12.50 -8.79 16.62
C MET A 1 11.12 -8.93 15.98
N LYS A 2 10.07 -8.25 16.45
CA LYS A 2 8.74 -8.37 15.82
C LYS A 2 8.73 -7.72 14.43
N LEU A 3 8.51 -8.52 13.39
CA LEU A 3 8.44 -8.05 12.01
C LEU A 3 7.11 -7.33 11.73
N LYS A 4 7.19 -6.36 10.84
CA LYS A 4 6.07 -5.58 10.30
C LYS A 4 6.46 -5.07 8.92
N ALA A 5 5.50 -4.61 8.14
CA ALA A 5 5.79 -3.96 6.87
C ALA A 5 6.70 -2.73 7.06
N PRO A 6 7.66 -2.49 6.15
CA PRO A 6 8.52 -1.29 6.20
C PRO A 6 7.77 -0.01 5.83
N ILE A 7 6.54 -0.12 5.32
CA ILE A 7 5.70 0.97 4.85
C ILE A 7 4.34 0.98 5.55
N PRO A 8 3.70 2.14 5.77
CA PRO A 8 2.27 2.19 6.01
C PRO A 8 1.54 1.77 4.72
N TRP A 9 0.42 1.06 4.87
CA TRP A 9 -0.38 0.62 3.74
C TRP A 9 -1.86 0.72 4.07
N ILE A 10 -2.62 1.31 3.16
CA ILE A 10 -4.06 1.44 3.32
C ILE A 10 -4.69 0.05 3.18
N GLY A 11 -5.49 -0.35 4.18
CA GLY A 11 -6.13 -1.66 4.19
C GLY A 11 -5.27 -2.79 4.75
N ALA A 12 -4.05 -2.52 5.26
CA ALA A 12 -3.19 -3.56 5.84
C ALA A 12 -3.92 -4.45 6.86
N LYS A 13 -3.69 -5.77 6.79
CA LYS A 13 -4.35 -6.77 7.65
C LYS A 13 -3.48 -7.30 8.81
N GLY A 14 -2.31 -6.72 9.06
CA GLY A 14 -1.32 -7.27 10.00
C GLY A 14 -1.79 -7.44 11.45
N TRP A 15 -2.85 -6.73 11.86
CA TRP A 15 -3.48 -6.86 13.18
C TRP A 15 -4.41 -8.08 13.31
N ILE A 16 -5.06 -8.50 12.21
CA ILE A 16 -5.96 -9.66 12.22
C ILE A 16 -5.22 -10.94 11.85
N MET A 17 -4.12 -10.86 11.08
CA MET A 17 -3.39 -12.04 10.62
C MET A 17 -2.96 -13.03 11.72
N PRO A 18 -2.51 -12.61 12.92
CA PRO A 18 -2.25 -13.56 14.01
C PRO A 18 -3.46 -14.44 14.36
N ARG A 19 -4.66 -13.84 14.42
CA ARG A 19 -5.91 -14.57 14.67
C ARG A 19 -6.30 -15.45 13.48
N ILE A 20 -6.04 -15.00 12.25
CA ILE A 20 -6.30 -15.82 11.06
C ILE A 20 -5.49 -17.11 11.11
N TRP A 21 -4.19 -17.00 11.40
CA TRP A 21 -3.32 -18.16 11.56
C TRP A 21 -3.78 -19.05 12.71
N GLN A 22 -4.12 -18.47 13.86
CA GLN A 22 -4.50 -19.21 15.06
C GLN A 22 -5.87 -19.90 14.96
N ASP A 23 -6.88 -19.21 14.45
CA ASP A 23 -8.29 -19.60 14.62
C ASP A 23 -8.89 -20.25 13.36
N TYR A 24 -8.33 -19.96 12.17
CA TYR A 24 -9.02 -20.25 10.91
C TYR A 24 -8.16 -20.91 9.83
N ALA A 25 -6.84 -20.76 9.87
CA ALA A 25 -5.94 -21.27 8.84
C ALA A 25 -4.98 -22.36 9.32
N GLY A 26 -4.48 -22.27 10.55
CA GLY A 26 -3.40 -23.10 11.07
C GLY A 26 -2.05 -22.71 10.44
N ASP A 27 -1.36 -23.66 9.83
CA ASP A 27 -0.14 -23.44 9.04
C ASP A 27 -0.09 -24.43 7.85
N PRO A 28 -0.93 -24.20 6.82
CA PRO A 28 -1.04 -25.08 5.66
C PRO A 28 0.29 -25.11 4.89
N LEU A 29 0.47 -26.14 4.06
CA LEU A 29 1.71 -26.36 3.31
C LEU A 29 2.05 -25.18 2.38
N ASN A 30 1.03 -24.58 1.79
CA ASN A 30 1.16 -23.51 0.80
C ASN A 30 0.36 -22.26 1.21
N LEU A 31 0.89 -21.08 0.88
CA LEU A 31 0.25 -19.79 1.03
C LEU A 31 0.30 -19.05 -0.32
N VAL A 32 -0.85 -18.57 -0.77
CA VAL A 32 -0.97 -17.72 -1.95
C VAL A 32 -1.70 -16.42 -1.57
N VAL A 33 -1.05 -15.30 -1.83
CA VAL A 33 -1.59 -13.95 -1.59
C VAL A 33 -1.62 -13.18 -2.91
N PRO A 34 -2.76 -13.13 -3.62
CA PRO A 34 -2.88 -12.44 -4.91
C PRO A 34 -2.75 -10.91 -4.83
N PHE A 35 -3.08 -10.34 -3.67
CA PHE A 35 -3.07 -8.90 -3.39
C PHE A 35 -2.17 -8.62 -2.19
N GLY A 36 -0.86 -8.54 -2.43
CA GLY A 36 0.16 -8.55 -1.39
C GLY A 36 0.14 -7.32 -0.50
N GLY A 37 -0.04 -6.13 -1.05
CA GLY A 37 -0.06 -4.88 -0.29
C GLY A 37 1.12 -4.76 0.69
N SER A 38 0.87 -4.76 2.00
CA SER A 38 1.92 -4.68 3.02
C SER A 38 2.58 -6.01 3.39
N PHE A 39 2.23 -7.10 2.70
CA PHE A 39 2.66 -8.48 2.97
C PHE A 39 2.33 -8.92 4.41
N ALA A 40 1.24 -8.36 4.95
CA ALA A 40 0.79 -8.56 6.32
C ALA A 40 0.67 -10.05 6.69
N ASP A 41 0.32 -10.87 5.71
CA ASP A 41 0.07 -12.30 5.81
C ASP A 41 1.32 -13.09 6.19
N LEU A 42 2.51 -12.60 5.81
CA LEU A 42 3.78 -13.30 6.03
C LEU A 42 4.33 -13.11 7.43
N TRP A 43 4.20 -11.91 7.99
CA TRP A 43 5.00 -11.47 9.15
C TRP A 43 4.77 -12.29 10.42
N THR A 44 3.59 -12.92 10.53
CA THR A 44 3.16 -13.68 11.70
C THR A 44 2.78 -15.11 11.35
N ARG A 45 3.21 -15.63 10.19
CA ARG A 45 2.93 -17.02 9.83
C ARG A 45 3.65 -17.97 10.78
N PRO A 46 3.01 -19.05 11.29
CA PRO A 46 3.53 -19.81 12.43
C PRO A 46 4.88 -20.52 12.26
N HIS A 47 5.32 -20.77 11.02
CA HIS A 47 6.60 -21.44 10.77
C HIS A 47 7.82 -20.49 10.80
N TRP A 48 7.61 -19.19 11.02
CA TRP A 48 8.66 -18.22 11.30
C TRP A 48 8.79 -17.98 12.80
N ASP A 49 9.95 -18.30 13.37
CA ASP A 49 10.27 -18.03 14.76
C ASP A 49 10.69 -16.56 14.90
N VAL A 50 9.84 -15.77 15.56
CA VAL A 50 10.05 -14.32 15.76
C VAL A 50 11.16 -14.02 16.78
N GLU A 51 11.38 -14.93 17.73
CA GLU A 51 12.40 -14.79 18.77
C GLU A 51 13.78 -15.09 18.19
N GLN A 52 13.89 -16.21 17.46
CA GLN A 52 15.14 -16.63 16.83
C GLN A 52 15.41 -15.90 15.51
N GLY A 53 14.39 -15.32 14.88
CA GLY A 53 14.53 -14.62 13.60
C GLY A 53 14.88 -15.58 12.45
N CYS A 54 14.34 -16.78 12.48
CA CYS A 54 14.61 -17.83 11.49
C CYS A 54 13.37 -18.69 11.25
N PHE A 55 13.41 -19.52 10.20
CA PHE A 55 12.40 -20.53 9.97
C PHE A 55 12.56 -21.69 10.97
N THR A 56 11.45 -22.21 11.51
CA THR A 56 11.47 -23.28 12.51
C THR A 56 12.19 -24.52 11.97
N VAL A 57 13.28 -24.92 12.65
CA VAL A 57 14.09 -26.08 12.27
C VAL A 57 13.30 -27.38 12.44
N GLY A 58 13.45 -28.30 11.50
CA GLY A 58 12.82 -29.63 11.55
C GLY A 58 11.36 -29.69 11.11
N ARG A 59 10.78 -28.57 10.64
CA ARG A 59 9.46 -28.57 9.98
C ARG A 59 9.58 -28.81 8.46
N PRO A 60 8.56 -29.42 7.82
CA PRO A 60 8.52 -29.53 6.37
C PRO A 60 8.53 -28.14 5.71
N TYR A 61 9.19 -28.02 4.56
CA TYR A 61 9.24 -26.78 3.80
C TYR A 61 7.83 -26.25 3.49
N ARG A 62 7.66 -24.93 3.60
CA ARG A 62 6.40 -24.23 3.30
C ARG A 62 6.59 -23.40 2.05
N THR A 63 5.63 -23.48 1.13
CA THR A 63 5.63 -22.63 -0.07
C THR A 63 4.88 -21.33 0.23
N GLU A 64 5.42 -20.21 -0.25
CA GLU A 64 4.87 -18.87 -0.07
C GLU A 64 4.93 -18.11 -1.38
N THR A 65 3.77 -17.72 -1.90
CA THR A 65 3.68 -16.88 -3.09
C THR A 65 2.88 -15.62 -2.78
N VAL A 66 3.50 -14.46 -3.02
CA VAL A 66 2.85 -13.16 -2.89
C VAL A 66 2.92 -12.41 -4.21
N ASN A 67 1.77 -11.95 -4.69
CA ASN A 67 1.63 -11.15 -5.91
C ASN A 67 1.19 -9.73 -5.58
N ASP A 68 1.66 -8.76 -6.34
CA ASP A 68 1.01 -7.45 -6.40
C ASP A 68 1.17 -6.81 -7.79
N ALA A 69 0.23 -5.94 -8.13
CA ALA A 69 0.25 -5.14 -9.34
C ALA A 69 1.31 -4.03 -9.32
N ASN A 70 1.62 -3.53 -8.13
CA ASN A 70 2.42 -2.33 -7.94
C ASN A 70 3.91 -2.64 -8.08
N ALA A 71 4.51 -2.21 -9.20
CA ALA A 71 5.91 -2.46 -9.49
C ALA A 71 6.87 -1.78 -8.49
N PHE A 72 6.50 -0.64 -7.89
CA PHE A 72 7.32 -0.03 -6.83
C PHE A 72 7.34 -0.89 -5.57
N LEU A 73 6.18 -1.45 -5.17
CA LEU A 73 6.07 -2.37 -4.04
C LEU A 73 6.90 -3.64 -4.26
N ILE A 74 6.79 -4.25 -5.44
CA ILE A 74 7.55 -5.46 -5.78
C ILE A 74 9.05 -5.18 -5.85
N ASN A 75 9.45 -4.08 -6.49
CA ASN A 75 10.85 -3.64 -6.48
C ASN A 75 11.36 -3.42 -5.05
N ALA A 76 10.55 -2.82 -4.17
CA ALA A 76 10.93 -2.56 -2.80
C ALA A 76 11.26 -3.85 -2.04
N PHE A 77 10.38 -4.86 -2.12
CA PHE A 77 10.63 -6.14 -1.43
C PHE A 77 11.74 -6.96 -2.08
N ARG A 78 11.88 -6.94 -3.41
CA ARG A 78 13.04 -7.55 -4.11
C ARG A 78 14.36 -6.90 -3.68
N ALA A 79 14.41 -5.58 -3.65
CA ALA A 79 15.59 -4.83 -3.25
C ALA A 79 15.93 -5.06 -1.77
N ILE A 80 14.94 -5.14 -0.87
CA ILE A 80 15.18 -5.48 0.54
C ILE A 80 15.76 -6.90 0.65
N GLN A 81 15.24 -7.86 -0.10
CA GLN A 81 15.74 -9.24 -0.08
C GLN A 81 17.19 -9.32 -0.59
N ALA A 82 17.51 -8.59 -1.65
CA ALA A 82 18.82 -8.66 -2.32
C ALA A 82 19.89 -7.78 -1.66
N ASP A 83 19.55 -6.55 -1.28
CA ASP A 83 20.49 -5.55 -0.75
C ASP A 83 19.81 -4.66 0.32
N PRO A 84 19.54 -5.20 1.51
CA PRO A 84 18.86 -4.46 2.57
C PRO A 84 19.68 -3.27 3.10
N GLU A 85 21.01 -3.31 2.99
CA GLU A 85 21.88 -2.24 3.48
C GLU A 85 21.79 -1.01 2.58
N SER A 86 21.90 -1.18 1.27
CA SER A 86 21.76 -0.06 0.34
C SER A 86 20.34 0.53 0.37
N VAL A 87 19.30 -0.30 0.49
CA VAL A 87 17.93 0.19 0.67
C VAL A 87 17.81 1.03 1.95
N ALA A 88 18.45 0.61 3.05
CA ALA A 88 18.44 1.37 4.30
C ALA A 88 19.07 2.77 4.12
N GLN A 89 20.19 2.86 3.39
CA GLN A 89 20.86 4.14 3.12
C GLN A 89 19.94 5.12 2.37
N TRP A 90 19.18 4.63 1.38
CA TRP A 90 18.23 5.45 0.64
C TRP A 90 16.96 5.78 1.42
N CYS A 91 16.61 4.98 2.44
CA CYS A 91 15.49 5.22 3.34
C CYS A 91 15.80 6.24 4.46
N ASP A 92 17.07 6.35 4.89
CA ASP A 92 17.50 7.16 6.05
C ASP A 92 17.65 8.65 5.69
N TRP A 93 16.62 9.24 5.09
CA TRP A 93 16.59 10.65 4.71
C TRP A 93 15.74 11.49 5.67
N PRO A 94 16.16 12.73 6.00
CA PRO A 94 15.35 13.65 6.79
C PRO A 94 13.98 13.90 6.14
N VAL A 95 12.97 14.19 6.97
CA VAL A 95 11.65 14.57 6.46
C VAL A 95 11.75 15.98 5.91
N SER A 96 11.61 16.12 4.58
CA SER A 96 11.78 17.37 3.84
C SER A 96 10.72 17.48 2.77
N GLU A 97 9.90 18.54 2.81
CA GLU A 97 8.85 18.79 1.81
C GLU A 97 9.44 18.94 0.40
N ALA A 98 10.54 19.69 0.28
CA ALA A 98 11.21 19.90 -0.99
C ALA A 98 11.70 18.59 -1.60
N ASP A 99 12.31 17.72 -0.79
CA ASP A 99 12.76 16.40 -1.25
C ASP A 99 11.58 15.48 -1.58
N GLN A 100 10.48 15.55 -0.83
CA GLN A 100 9.27 14.76 -1.12
C GLN A 100 8.71 15.11 -2.50
N HIS A 101 8.52 16.39 -2.79
CA HIS A 101 7.98 16.81 -4.09
C HIS A 101 8.97 16.50 -5.23
N ALA A 102 10.26 16.73 -5.03
CA ALA A 102 11.28 16.45 -6.04
C ALA A 102 11.35 14.94 -6.37
N ARG A 103 11.38 14.07 -5.36
CA ARG A 103 11.44 12.62 -5.55
C ARG A 103 10.14 12.05 -6.08
N HIS A 104 8.98 12.54 -5.62
CA HIS A 104 7.68 12.19 -6.19
C HIS A 104 7.64 12.51 -7.69
N ALA A 105 8.04 13.72 -8.06
CA ALA A 105 8.08 14.15 -9.45
C ALA A 105 9.02 13.24 -10.26
N TRP A 106 10.23 12.96 -9.75
CA TRP A 106 11.18 12.07 -10.39
C TRP A 106 10.63 10.65 -10.59
N LEU A 107 10.10 10.02 -9.54
CA LEU A 107 9.51 8.67 -9.60
C LEU A 107 8.29 8.59 -10.54
N CYS A 108 7.57 9.70 -10.73
CA CYS A 108 6.48 9.81 -11.70
C CYS A 108 6.95 10.13 -13.14
N GLY A 109 8.26 10.14 -13.39
CA GLY A 109 8.85 10.47 -14.70
C GLY A 109 8.68 11.94 -15.10
N PHE A 110 8.68 12.86 -14.12
CA PHE A 110 8.57 14.28 -14.38
C PHE A 110 9.86 14.86 -14.97
N THR A 111 9.81 15.17 -16.25
CA THR A 111 10.73 16.09 -16.92
C THR A 111 10.12 17.52 -16.95
N PRO A 112 10.84 18.57 -16.53
CA PRO A 112 10.48 19.95 -16.78
C PRO A 112 10.65 20.20 -18.28
N GLU A 113 9.52 20.29 -18.97
CA GLU A 113 9.45 20.86 -20.31
C GLU A 113 9.65 22.38 -20.21
N PRO A 114 10.17 23.05 -21.24
CA PRO A 114 10.30 24.50 -21.27
C PRO A 114 8.99 25.19 -20.83
N GLU A 115 7.84 24.76 -21.36
CA GLU A 115 6.52 25.31 -21.03
C GLU A 115 6.04 25.08 -19.58
N SER A 116 6.68 24.17 -18.84
CA SER A 116 6.35 23.84 -17.44
C SER A 116 7.16 24.63 -16.41
N ILE A 117 8.12 25.43 -16.88
CA ILE A 117 8.94 26.29 -16.05
C ILE A 117 8.07 27.45 -15.54
N PRO A 118 8.02 27.70 -14.21
CA PRO A 118 7.24 28.80 -13.67
C PRO A 118 7.64 30.15 -14.26
N ALA A 119 6.66 31.03 -14.50
CA ALA A 119 6.88 32.35 -15.11
C ALA A 119 7.91 33.25 -14.38
N GLN A 120 8.18 32.98 -13.10
CA GLN A 120 9.25 33.64 -12.34
C GLN A 120 10.66 33.42 -12.93
N PHE A 121 10.83 32.41 -13.78
CA PHE A 121 12.05 32.11 -14.51
C PHE A 121 12.04 32.65 -15.96
N ASP A 122 11.01 33.37 -16.41
CA ASP A 122 10.92 33.96 -17.76
C ASP A 122 11.85 35.17 -17.97
N LYS A 123 12.78 35.41 -17.05
CA LYS A 123 13.83 36.42 -17.25
C LYS A 123 14.80 35.93 -18.33
N PRO A 124 15.24 36.80 -19.26
CA PRO A 124 16.18 36.41 -20.32
C PRO A 124 17.42 35.68 -19.76
N GLY A 125 17.72 34.50 -20.28
CA GLY A 125 18.87 33.68 -19.88
C GLY A 125 18.65 32.82 -18.63
N LEU A 126 17.67 33.14 -17.77
CA LEU A 126 17.40 32.38 -16.54
C LEU A 126 16.68 31.07 -16.83
N ARG A 127 15.80 31.05 -17.85
CA ARG A 127 15.09 29.86 -18.31
C ARG A 127 16.02 28.86 -18.97
N GLU A 128 16.92 29.35 -19.81
CA GLU A 128 17.95 28.57 -20.49
C GLU A 128 18.95 28.01 -19.48
N ALA A 129 19.40 28.82 -18.52
CA ALA A 129 20.27 28.37 -17.43
C ALA A 129 19.60 27.32 -16.53
N TYR A 130 18.32 27.49 -16.20
CA TYR A 130 17.55 26.52 -15.44
C TYR A 130 17.47 25.17 -16.18
N LEU A 131 17.16 25.19 -17.48
CA LEU A 131 17.12 23.98 -18.30
C LEU A 131 18.50 23.33 -18.47
N ALA A 132 19.56 24.13 -18.63
CA ALA A 132 20.92 23.64 -18.78
C ALA A 132 21.43 22.96 -17.50
N GLY A 133 21.32 23.64 -16.35
CA GLY A 133 21.72 23.08 -15.06
C GLY A 133 20.88 21.85 -14.67
N TRP A 134 19.61 21.82 -15.07
CA TRP A 134 18.78 20.63 -14.92
C TRP A 134 19.26 19.47 -15.79
N LYS A 135 19.58 19.69 -17.07
CA LYS A 135 20.08 18.62 -17.98
C LYS A 135 21.41 18.01 -17.55
N GLU A 136 22.29 18.79 -16.92
CA GLU A 136 23.60 18.30 -16.47
C GLU A 136 23.50 17.44 -15.20
N SER A 137 22.52 17.71 -14.33
CA SER A 137 22.39 17.06 -13.02
C SER A 137 21.29 16.00 -12.96
N TYR A 138 20.32 16.04 -13.87
CA TYR A 138 19.12 15.19 -13.83
C TYR A 138 19.24 13.99 -14.76
N GLN A 139 19.29 12.81 -14.16
CA GLN A 139 19.07 11.55 -14.88
C GLN A 139 17.57 11.26 -14.94
N PRO A 140 16.94 11.20 -16.13
CA PRO A 140 15.51 10.95 -16.24
C PRO A 140 15.15 9.53 -15.82
N PHE A 141 14.11 9.42 -15.00
CA PHE A 141 13.49 8.14 -14.67
C PHE A 141 12.33 7.87 -15.62
N ASP A 142 12.33 6.67 -16.21
CA ASP A 142 11.20 6.18 -16.99
C ASP A 142 10.44 5.14 -16.17
N PRO A 143 9.30 5.51 -15.55
CA PRO A 143 8.52 4.59 -14.73
C PRO A 143 7.91 3.43 -15.54
N ILE A 144 7.68 3.60 -16.85
CA ILE A 144 7.13 2.52 -17.69
C ILE A 144 8.22 1.48 -17.96
N ALA A 145 9.39 1.92 -18.42
CA ALA A 145 10.52 1.02 -18.63
C ALA A 145 10.95 0.35 -17.32
N PHE A 146 10.91 1.07 -16.19
CA PHE A 146 11.12 0.50 -14.86
C PHE A 146 10.14 -0.65 -14.56
N ARG A 147 8.83 -0.43 -14.75
CA ARG A 147 7.81 -1.47 -14.55
C ARG A 147 8.04 -2.68 -15.44
N GLU A 148 8.34 -2.47 -16.72
CA GLU A 148 8.64 -3.55 -17.65
C GLU A 148 9.83 -4.39 -17.19
N ARG A 149 10.91 -3.75 -16.72
CA ARG A 149 12.08 -4.46 -16.19
C ARG A 149 11.76 -5.25 -14.93
N VAL A 150 11.03 -4.66 -13.98
CA VAL A 150 10.58 -5.38 -12.77
C VAL A 150 9.74 -6.61 -13.12
N MET A 151 8.94 -6.54 -14.19
CA MET A 151 8.08 -7.65 -14.63
C MET A 151 8.80 -8.70 -15.47
N SER A 152 9.83 -8.33 -16.23
CA SER A 152 10.47 -9.20 -17.23
C SER A 152 11.85 -9.73 -16.83
N ASP A 153 12.58 -9.03 -15.96
CA ASP A 153 13.91 -9.42 -15.52
C ASP A 153 13.84 -10.04 -14.11
N PRO A 154 14.21 -11.33 -13.96
CA PRO A 154 14.18 -12.01 -12.67
C PRO A 154 15.20 -11.45 -11.65
N TYR A 155 16.27 -10.79 -12.11
CA TYR A 155 17.34 -10.25 -11.27
C TYR A 155 17.28 -8.74 -11.10
N TYR A 156 16.38 -8.05 -11.81
CA TYR A 156 16.27 -6.60 -11.69
C TYR A 156 15.65 -6.18 -10.36
N TYR A 157 16.36 -5.28 -9.69
CA TYR A 157 15.90 -4.43 -8.60
C TYR A 157 16.67 -3.11 -8.62
N ASP A 158 16.07 -2.06 -8.07
CA ASP A 158 16.68 -0.74 -7.91
C ASP A 158 16.56 -0.27 -6.45
N VAL A 159 17.70 -0.19 -5.77
CA VAL A 159 17.80 0.17 -4.34
C VAL A 159 17.48 1.64 -4.07
N GLN A 160 17.76 2.53 -5.02
CA GLN A 160 17.47 3.96 -4.90
C GLN A 160 15.97 4.20 -5.04
N VAL A 161 15.35 3.64 -6.08
CA VAL A 161 13.90 3.67 -6.29
C VAL A 161 13.19 3.05 -5.10
N SER A 162 13.65 1.89 -4.63
CA SER A 162 13.12 1.22 -3.42
C SER A 162 13.17 2.14 -2.20
N GLY A 163 14.34 2.67 -1.86
CA GLY A 163 14.50 3.45 -0.64
C GLY A 163 13.74 4.78 -0.68
N TRP A 164 13.76 5.50 -1.80
CA TRP A 164 12.97 6.72 -1.95
C TRP A 164 11.47 6.46 -1.91
N TRP A 165 11.00 5.36 -2.52
CA TRP A 165 9.59 5.03 -2.48
C TRP A 165 9.14 4.63 -1.08
N ILE A 166 9.88 3.77 -0.37
CA ILE A 166 9.60 3.38 1.04
C ILE A 166 9.60 4.61 1.94
N TRP A 167 10.64 5.44 1.87
CA TRP A 167 10.75 6.68 2.63
C TRP A 167 9.55 7.57 2.37
N GLY A 168 9.23 7.82 1.09
CA GLY A 168 8.11 8.64 0.66
C GLY A 168 6.78 8.17 1.22
N GLN A 169 6.48 6.86 1.09
CA GLN A 169 5.29 6.23 1.68
C GLN A 169 5.17 6.49 3.19
N CYS A 170 6.29 6.55 3.91
CA CYS A 170 6.31 6.75 5.36
C CYS A 170 6.12 8.20 5.81
N VAL A 171 6.38 9.17 4.93
CA VAL A 171 6.38 10.62 5.24
C VAL A 171 5.27 11.41 4.54
N TRP A 172 4.63 10.82 3.54
CA TRP A 172 3.56 11.43 2.75
C TRP A 172 2.25 11.53 3.54
N ILE A 173 1.61 12.70 3.52
CA ILE A 173 0.24 12.85 4.07
C ILE A 173 -0.78 12.68 2.95
N GLY A 174 -1.52 11.57 2.97
CA GLY A 174 -2.70 11.39 2.13
C GLY A 174 -2.52 10.29 1.09
N SER A 175 -3.27 10.38 0.00
CA SER A 175 -3.20 9.45 -1.15
C SER A 175 -2.37 10.05 -2.29
N GLY A 176 -1.96 9.21 -3.25
CA GLY A 176 -1.38 9.67 -4.53
C GLY A 176 0.15 9.63 -4.66
N TRP A 177 0.89 9.16 -3.64
CA TRP A 177 2.34 8.97 -3.77
C TRP A 177 2.65 7.91 -4.84
N CYS A 178 3.33 8.33 -5.91
CA CYS A 178 3.68 7.50 -7.06
C CYS A 178 2.48 6.75 -7.67
N ASP A 179 1.34 7.43 -7.76
CA ASP A 179 0.10 6.87 -8.31
C ASP A 179 0.24 6.56 -9.80
N TRP A 180 -0.10 5.33 -10.17
CA TRP A 180 0.01 4.86 -11.56
C TRP A 180 -0.92 5.63 -12.50
N GLU A 181 -2.03 6.19 -12.02
CA GLU A 181 -2.92 7.02 -12.84
C GLU A 181 -2.24 8.31 -13.29
N VAL A 182 -1.43 8.90 -12.42
CA VAL A 182 -0.65 10.10 -12.73
C VAL A 182 0.42 9.78 -13.77
N ILE A 183 1.10 8.64 -13.59
CA ILE A 183 2.15 8.15 -14.49
C ILE A 183 1.58 7.87 -15.89
N GLU A 184 0.50 7.09 -15.98
CA GLU A 184 -0.10 6.67 -17.25
C GLU A 184 -0.68 7.85 -18.04
N ARG A 185 -1.47 8.73 -17.39
CA ARG A 185 -2.01 9.94 -18.03
C ARG A 185 -0.90 10.82 -18.61
N ARG A 186 0.24 10.90 -17.92
CA ARG A 186 1.40 11.64 -18.40
C ARG A 186 2.05 10.97 -19.59
N HIS A 187 2.25 9.65 -19.53
CA HIS A 187 2.83 8.89 -20.62
C HIS A 187 2.02 9.05 -21.92
N ILE A 188 0.69 8.86 -21.85
CA ILE A 188 -0.23 9.08 -22.99
C ILE A 188 -0.09 10.50 -23.56
N LYS A 189 0.04 11.51 -22.70
CA LYS A 189 0.22 12.91 -23.14
C LYS A 189 1.55 13.12 -23.87
N LEU A 190 2.63 12.49 -23.40
CA LEU A 190 3.95 12.56 -24.03
C LEU A 190 3.97 11.83 -25.37
N GLU A 191 3.38 10.64 -25.47
CA GLU A 191 3.25 9.90 -26.72
C GLU A 191 2.45 10.67 -27.77
N ARG A 192 1.30 11.26 -27.40
CA ARG A 192 0.51 12.12 -28.29
C ARG A 192 1.29 13.34 -28.79
N LYS A 193 2.14 13.94 -27.95
CA LYS A 193 3.04 15.02 -28.38
C LYS A 193 4.06 14.50 -29.40
N ARG A 194 4.68 13.34 -29.17
CA ARG A 194 5.67 12.72 -30.07
C ARG A 194 5.07 12.38 -31.45
N THR A 195 3.87 11.79 -31.48
CA THR A 195 3.20 11.43 -32.74
C THR A 195 2.75 12.65 -33.54
N ASN A 196 2.30 13.72 -32.87
CA ASN A 196 1.93 14.98 -33.53
C ASN A 196 3.15 15.71 -34.13
N VAL A 197 4.34 15.57 -33.54
CA VAL A 197 5.58 16.13 -34.12
C VAL A 197 5.95 15.38 -35.42
N HIS A 198 5.76 14.06 -35.46
CA HIS A 198 6.00 13.24 -36.66
C HIS A 198 4.96 13.43 -37.79
N GLN A 199 3.80 14.01 -37.52
CA GLN A 199 2.81 14.38 -38.55
C GLN A 199 3.05 15.75 -39.19
N THR A 200 4.05 16.53 -38.77
CA THR A 200 4.48 17.74 -39.48
C THR A 200 5.45 17.41 -40.63
N GLY A 201 5.01 16.51 -41.52
CA GLY A 201 5.58 16.38 -42.86
C GLY A 201 5.23 17.63 -43.66
N VAL A 202 6.27 18.34 -44.10
CA VAL A 202 6.33 19.38 -45.14
C VAL A 202 5.00 19.69 -45.84
N MET A 203 4.20 20.60 -45.29
CA MET A 203 3.21 21.34 -46.08
C MET A 203 3.94 22.54 -46.70
N ARG A 204 4.24 22.44 -48.02
CA ARG A 204 4.61 23.61 -48.84
C ARG A 204 3.52 24.68 -48.66
N LYS A 205 3.85 25.77 -47.98
CA LYS A 205 2.98 26.95 -47.94
C LYS A 205 3.16 27.71 -49.24
N ASP A 206 2.25 27.50 -50.19
CA ASP A 206 2.04 28.47 -51.25
C ASP A 206 1.62 29.80 -50.63
N VAL A 207 2.43 30.82 -50.94
CA VAL A 207 2.23 32.21 -50.53
C VAL A 207 1.00 32.75 -51.24
N ARG A 208 -0.10 32.95 -50.51
CA ARG A 208 -1.11 33.94 -50.88
C ARG A 208 -1.07 35.08 -49.88
N LEU A 209 -0.40 36.14 -50.29
CA LEU A 209 -0.50 37.49 -49.72
C LEU A 209 -1.97 37.90 -49.70
N ARG A 210 -2.51 38.24 -48.52
CA ARG A 210 -3.75 39.00 -48.42
C ARG A 210 -3.50 40.20 -47.52
N GLU A 211 -3.74 41.36 -48.11
CA GLU A 211 -3.31 42.69 -47.68
C GLU A 211 -3.89 43.11 -46.33
N GLN A 212 -3.08 43.91 -45.63
CA GLN A 212 -3.42 44.66 -44.44
C GLN A 212 -4.58 45.63 -44.69
N ARG A 213 -5.44 45.79 -43.67
CA ARG A 213 -6.03 47.09 -43.38
C ARG A 213 -5.92 47.40 -41.89
N THR A 214 -5.00 48.32 -41.60
CA THR A 214 -4.82 49.05 -40.36
C THR A 214 -5.93 50.09 -40.20
N THR A 215 -6.54 50.16 -39.03
CA THR A 215 -7.23 51.37 -38.56
C THR A 215 -6.83 51.66 -37.12
N LEU A 216 -5.85 52.58 -37.00
CA LEU A 216 -5.45 53.28 -35.78
C LEU A 216 -6.45 54.38 -35.45
N ARG A 217 -6.81 54.53 -34.17
CA ARG A 217 -7.38 55.75 -33.53
C ARG A 217 -7.09 55.72 -32.01
N PRO A 218 -7.03 56.88 -31.32
CA PRO A 218 -5.76 57.39 -30.77
C PRO A 218 -5.71 57.47 -29.24
N ALA A 219 -4.48 57.67 -28.74
CA ALA A 219 -4.15 57.86 -27.33
C ALA A 219 -4.58 59.24 -26.77
N GLN A 220 -5.17 59.21 -25.57
CA GLN A 220 -5.25 60.27 -24.55
C GLN A 220 -5.34 59.49 -23.21
N GLY A 221 -4.62 59.74 -22.12
CA GLY A 221 -3.72 60.78 -21.65
C GLY A 221 -3.23 60.33 -20.26
N ILE A 222 -1.99 60.65 -19.92
CA ILE A 222 -1.34 60.36 -18.64
C ILE A 222 -1.81 61.40 -17.61
N GLN A 223 -2.38 61.03 -16.46
CA GLN A 223 -2.17 61.74 -15.17
C GLN A 223 -2.56 60.92 -13.92
N SER A 224 -1.59 60.84 -13.01
CA SER A 224 -1.66 60.83 -11.53
C SER A 224 -1.99 59.54 -10.75
N PHE A 225 -1.07 59.25 -9.83
CA PHE A 225 -1.02 58.16 -8.86
C PHE A 225 -2.13 58.25 -7.80
N ARG A 226 -2.75 57.10 -7.47
CA ARG A 226 -3.17 56.81 -6.09
C ARG A 226 -2.88 55.34 -5.78
N LEU A 227 -1.86 55.13 -4.94
CA LEU A 227 -1.51 53.84 -4.33
C LEU A 227 -2.73 53.26 -3.61
N LYS A 228 -3.42 52.30 -4.23
CA LYS A 228 -4.09 51.25 -3.48
C LYS A 228 -3.12 50.09 -3.39
N ARG A 229 -2.52 49.90 -2.21
CA ARG A 229 -1.85 48.67 -1.82
C ARG A 229 -2.88 47.54 -1.86
N GLN A 230 -3.15 46.99 -3.05
CA GLN A 230 -3.72 45.67 -3.16
C GLN A 230 -2.59 44.68 -2.85
N ARG A 231 -2.70 44.05 -1.68
CA ARG A 231 -1.94 42.85 -1.37
C ARG A 231 -2.13 41.89 -2.56
N PRO A 232 -1.07 41.37 -3.19
CA PRO A 232 -1.21 40.37 -4.24
C PRO A 232 -2.01 39.19 -3.69
N HIS A 233 -3.17 38.92 -4.28
CA HIS A 233 -3.94 37.72 -4.02
C HIS A 233 -3.12 36.51 -4.48
N ILE A 234 -2.65 35.69 -3.51
CA ILE A 234 -2.05 34.36 -3.72
C ILE A 234 -3.16 33.37 -4.10
N THR A 235 -3.81 33.56 -5.27
CA THR A 235 -4.81 32.59 -5.73
C THR A 235 -4.76 32.29 -7.23
N ASP A 236 -4.13 33.12 -8.06
CA ASP A 236 -4.11 32.88 -9.50
C ASP A 236 -2.81 32.21 -9.96
N ASN A 237 -2.66 30.93 -9.59
CA ASN A 237 -1.57 30.04 -9.98
C ASN A 237 -1.74 29.48 -11.42
N ARG A 238 -1.96 30.36 -12.40
CA ARG A 238 -1.90 29.96 -13.83
C ARG A 238 -0.44 29.82 -14.25
N GLY A 239 0.16 28.65 -13.99
CA GLY A 239 1.51 28.31 -14.46
C GLY A 239 2.35 27.47 -13.49
N LEU A 240 1.85 27.19 -12.29
CA LEU A 240 2.48 26.27 -11.35
C LEU A 240 1.81 24.90 -11.49
N ILE A 241 2.59 23.89 -11.86
CA ILE A 241 2.20 22.48 -11.89
C ILE A 241 1.46 22.13 -10.61
N SER A 242 0.14 21.90 -10.67
CA SER A 242 -0.61 21.40 -9.52
C SER A 242 -0.46 19.88 -9.42
N LEU A 243 0.76 19.41 -9.13
CA LEU A 243 0.88 18.26 -8.25
C LEU A 243 0.38 18.77 -6.89
N ALA A 244 -0.50 18.03 -6.22
CA ALA A 244 -1.04 18.50 -4.94
C ALA A 244 0.14 18.79 -3.99
N ARG A 245 0.38 20.07 -3.68
CA ARG A 245 1.43 20.49 -2.75
C ARG A 245 1.02 20.06 -1.35
N GLN A 246 1.33 18.82 -1.03
CA GLN A 246 1.06 18.24 0.28
C GLN A 246 2.26 18.50 1.18
N ILE A 247 1.96 19.03 2.36
CA ILE A 247 2.94 19.26 3.42
C ILE A 247 3.22 17.89 4.09
N PRO A 248 4.48 17.56 4.45
CA PRO A 248 4.82 16.37 5.24
C PRO A 248 4.03 16.28 6.55
N SER A 249 3.84 15.08 7.11
CA SER A 249 3.10 14.91 8.38
C SER A 249 3.68 15.74 9.53
N LEU A 250 3.03 16.87 9.86
CA LEU A 250 3.44 17.78 10.94
C LEU A 250 2.73 17.54 12.29
N SER A 251 1.65 16.72 12.34
CA SER A 251 0.79 16.64 13.53
C SER A 251 1.22 15.61 14.59
N GLY A 252 1.36 16.07 15.85
CA GLY A 252 1.26 15.31 17.11
C GLY A 252 2.42 15.53 18.10
N ASN A 253 2.22 15.23 19.39
CA ASN A 253 3.32 14.87 20.33
C ASN A 253 4.11 13.61 19.87
N ARG A 254 3.75 13.08 18.69
CA ARG A 254 4.32 12.00 17.90
C ARG A 254 4.85 12.46 16.53
N GLY A 255 4.99 13.78 16.30
CA GLY A 255 5.62 14.32 15.09
C GLY A 255 7.10 13.92 14.97
N ALA A 256 7.73 13.57 16.09
CA ALA A 256 9.06 12.97 16.10
C ALA A 256 9.06 11.46 15.81
N THR A 257 7.92 10.74 15.93
CA THR A 257 7.91 9.27 16.00
C THR A 257 7.73 8.52 14.68
N GLY A 258 7.50 9.19 13.54
CA GLY A 258 7.42 8.59 12.19
C GLY A 258 6.50 7.37 12.01
N THR A 259 6.44 6.82 10.79
CA THR A 259 5.79 5.53 10.48
C THR A 259 6.70 4.65 9.61
N GLY A 260 6.46 3.34 9.57
CA GLY A 260 7.31 2.42 8.82
C GLY A 260 8.79 2.53 9.21
N VAL A 261 9.67 2.69 8.22
CA VAL A 261 11.11 2.90 8.43
C VAL A 261 11.47 4.20 9.16
N THR A 262 10.58 5.20 9.14
CA THR A 262 10.85 6.50 9.78
C THR A 262 10.53 6.52 11.28
N ALA A 263 10.09 5.38 11.83
CA ALA A 263 9.62 5.28 13.20
C ALA A 263 10.72 5.55 14.25
N VAL A 264 10.38 6.20 15.38
CA VAL A 264 11.32 6.38 16.52
C VAL A 264 11.72 5.01 17.07
N GLY A 265 13.02 4.73 17.04
CA GLY A 265 13.62 3.43 17.34
C GLY A 265 14.26 2.73 16.12
N LEU A 266 13.92 3.16 14.90
CA LEU A 266 14.61 2.73 13.67
C LEU A 266 15.52 3.81 13.09
N ARG A 267 15.35 5.08 13.51
CA ARG A 267 16.27 6.17 13.16
C ARG A 267 17.63 5.91 13.81
N TYR A 268 18.71 6.21 13.09
CA TYR A 268 20.09 5.68 13.20
C TYR A 268 20.31 4.41 12.38
N ASN A 269 21.13 4.54 11.33
CA ASN A 269 21.46 3.55 10.28
C ASN A 269 21.52 2.09 10.79
N VAL A 270 22.08 1.83 11.97
CA VAL A 270 22.19 0.48 12.55
C VAL A 270 20.82 -0.19 12.80
N GLY A 271 19.85 0.52 13.35
CA GLY A 271 18.53 -0.04 13.67
C GLY A 271 17.70 -0.34 12.42
N LEU A 272 17.76 0.56 11.44
CA LEU A 272 17.10 0.39 10.15
C LEU A 272 17.72 -0.77 9.34
N VAL A 273 19.05 -0.84 9.28
CA VAL A 273 19.76 -1.94 8.61
C VAL A 273 19.41 -3.28 9.27
N ALA A 274 19.43 -3.36 10.60
CA ALA A 274 19.06 -4.58 11.32
C ALA A 274 17.60 -5.01 11.01
N PHE A 275 16.68 -4.05 10.95
CA PHE A 275 15.28 -4.31 10.60
C PHE A 275 15.12 -4.80 9.15
N LEU A 276 15.75 -4.13 8.17
CA LEU A 276 15.67 -4.56 6.76
C LEU A 276 16.36 -5.91 6.53
N LYS A 277 17.46 -6.21 7.23
CA LYS A 277 18.08 -7.55 7.21
C LYS A 277 17.14 -8.63 7.77
N ALA A 278 16.41 -8.34 8.85
CA ALA A 278 15.44 -9.27 9.40
C ALA A 278 14.25 -9.50 8.43
N LEU A 279 13.83 -8.47 7.70
CA LEU A 279 12.85 -8.62 6.62
C LEU A 279 13.41 -9.45 5.46
N ALA A 280 14.65 -9.19 5.03
CA ALA A 280 15.31 -9.95 3.98
C ALA A 280 15.38 -11.46 4.32
N ALA A 281 15.76 -11.78 5.56
CA ALA A 281 15.78 -13.16 6.06
C ALA A 281 14.39 -13.82 6.01
N ARG A 282 13.33 -13.10 6.40
CA ARG A 282 11.95 -13.60 6.32
C ARG A 282 11.49 -13.84 4.88
N LEU A 283 11.95 -13.02 3.95
CA LEU A 283 11.57 -13.08 2.54
C LEU A 283 12.36 -14.12 1.75
N MET A 284 13.44 -14.67 2.30
CA MET A 284 14.38 -15.55 1.59
C MET A 284 13.72 -16.70 0.80
N ASN A 285 12.65 -17.29 1.35
CA ASN A 285 11.92 -18.41 0.75
C ASN A 285 10.59 -18.01 0.10
N VAL A 286 10.31 -16.71 -0.03
CA VAL A 286 9.04 -16.20 -0.55
C VAL A 286 9.16 -15.94 -2.05
N HIS A 287 8.25 -16.50 -2.83
CA HIS A 287 8.09 -16.17 -4.24
C HIS A 287 7.34 -14.84 -4.37
N VAL A 288 8.07 -13.77 -4.65
CA VAL A 288 7.51 -12.44 -4.90
C VAL A 288 7.30 -12.25 -6.40
N VAL A 289 6.05 -12.12 -6.84
CA VAL A 289 5.68 -11.95 -8.24
C VAL A 289 4.92 -10.65 -8.48
N CYS A 290 4.98 -10.13 -9.72
CA CYS A 290 4.33 -8.88 -10.11
C CYS A 290 3.33 -9.11 -11.24
N GLY A 291 2.13 -8.55 -11.14
CA GLY A 291 1.15 -8.52 -12.24
C GLY A 291 -0.28 -8.84 -11.84
N ALA A 292 -1.03 -9.39 -12.80
CA ALA A 292 -2.45 -9.73 -12.62
C ALA A 292 -2.63 -10.76 -11.49
N TRP A 293 -3.61 -10.52 -10.62
CA TRP A 293 -3.82 -11.27 -9.38
C TRP A 293 -4.17 -12.74 -9.59
N ASP A 294 -4.93 -13.05 -10.64
CA ASP A 294 -5.43 -14.38 -10.95
C ASP A 294 -4.35 -15.35 -11.44
N ARG A 295 -3.20 -14.83 -11.90
CA ARG A 295 -2.08 -15.66 -12.39
C ARG A 295 -1.52 -16.62 -11.34
N VAL A 296 -1.62 -16.26 -10.06
CA VAL A 296 -1.15 -17.09 -8.94
C VAL A 296 -2.22 -18.06 -8.42
N LEU A 297 -3.40 -18.07 -9.04
CA LEU A 297 -4.54 -18.89 -8.63
C LEU A 297 -4.76 -20.13 -9.50
N SER A 298 -3.75 -20.50 -10.30
CA SER A 298 -3.79 -21.75 -11.05
C SER A 298 -3.79 -22.97 -10.11
N PRO A 299 -4.32 -24.13 -10.53
CA PRO A 299 -4.25 -25.37 -9.75
C PRO A 299 -2.83 -25.72 -9.30
N SER A 300 -1.84 -25.52 -10.17
CA SER A 300 -0.42 -25.80 -9.91
C SER A 300 0.18 -24.88 -8.86
N ALA A 301 -0.25 -23.62 -8.79
CA ALA A 301 0.21 -22.67 -7.78
C ALA A 301 -0.54 -22.81 -6.44
N THR A 302 -1.65 -23.54 -6.43
CA THR A 302 -2.53 -23.70 -5.26
C THR A 302 -2.60 -25.16 -4.80
N TYR A 303 -3.72 -25.84 -5.01
CA TYR A 303 -4.06 -27.09 -4.35
C TYR A 303 -3.35 -28.36 -4.88
N LEU A 304 -2.61 -28.26 -5.99
CA LEU A 304 -1.74 -29.37 -6.43
C LEU A 304 -0.45 -29.47 -5.61
N ILE A 305 -0.03 -28.40 -4.93
CA ILE A 305 1.11 -28.42 -4.00
C ILE A 305 0.70 -29.13 -2.70
N GLY A 306 -0.53 -28.90 -2.24
CA GLY A 306 -1.09 -29.47 -1.02
C GLY A 306 -2.17 -28.56 -0.45
N GLU A 307 -2.48 -28.74 0.83
CA GLU A 307 -3.37 -27.82 1.53
C GLU A 307 -2.82 -26.38 1.42
N THR A 308 -3.67 -25.47 0.95
CA THR A 308 -3.28 -24.10 0.59
C THR A 308 -4.20 -23.09 1.27
N LEU A 309 -3.61 -22.10 1.93
CA LEU A 309 -4.31 -20.87 2.28
C LEU A 309 -4.25 -19.89 1.11
N VAL A 310 -5.40 -19.41 0.66
CA VAL A 310 -5.52 -18.30 -0.28
C VAL A 310 -6.11 -17.10 0.46
N VAL A 311 -5.37 -15.99 0.48
CA VAL A 311 -5.82 -14.75 1.12
C VAL A 311 -6.14 -13.70 0.05
N LEU A 312 -7.42 -13.41 -0.11
CA LEU A 312 -7.95 -12.43 -1.06
C LEU A 312 -8.29 -11.14 -0.31
N ASP A 313 -7.48 -10.10 -0.55
CA ASP A 313 -7.73 -8.74 -0.07
C ASP A 313 -7.79 -7.77 -1.26
N PRO A 314 -8.81 -7.91 -2.14
CA PRO A 314 -8.89 -7.08 -3.33
C PRO A 314 -9.14 -5.61 -2.96
N PRO A 315 -8.77 -4.67 -3.84
CA PRO A 315 -9.28 -3.32 -3.75
C PRO A 315 -10.83 -3.32 -3.73
N TYR A 316 -11.43 -2.81 -2.65
CA TYR A 316 -12.91 -2.76 -2.48
C TYR A 316 -13.58 -1.94 -3.59
N LEU A 317 -14.88 -2.13 -3.81
CA LEU A 317 -15.64 -1.45 -4.86
C LEU A 317 -15.42 0.09 -4.89
N PRO A 318 -15.23 0.72 -6.07
CA PRO A 318 -15.11 2.18 -6.20
C PRO A 318 -16.28 2.99 -5.62
N SER A 319 -17.46 2.38 -5.48
CA SER A 319 -18.66 3.00 -4.90
C SER A 319 -18.58 3.18 -3.37
N VAL A 320 -17.64 2.51 -2.71
CA VAL A 320 -17.52 2.47 -1.23
C VAL A 320 -16.13 2.88 -0.73
N ARG A 321 -15.21 3.24 -1.65
CA ARG A 321 -13.87 3.78 -1.37
C ARG A 321 -13.62 5.08 -2.14
N ASP A 322 -12.48 5.74 -1.90
CA ASP A 322 -12.03 6.84 -2.77
C ASP A 322 -11.83 6.30 -4.20
N PRO A 323 -12.59 6.77 -5.20
CA PRO A 323 -12.55 6.23 -6.57
C PRO A 323 -11.20 6.38 -7.28
N LYS A 324 -10.28 7.20 -6.74
CA LYS A 324 -8.93 7.37 -7.29
C LYS A 324 -7.97 6.28 -6.81
N LEU A 325 -8.25 5.66 -5.67
CA LEU A 325 -7.38 4.65 -5.09
C LEU A 325 -7.50 3.34 -5.90
N TYR A 326 -6.39 2.86 -6.46
CA TYR A 326 -6.31 1.69 -7.34
C TYR A 326 -7.20 1.76 -8.60
N ALA A 327 -7.52 2.97 -9.08
CA ALA A 327 -8.42 3.17 -10.22
C ALA A 327 -7.85 2.61 -11.53
N VAL A 328 -6.52 2.56 -11.65
CA VAL A 328 -5.82 2.03 -12.83
C VAL A 328 -5.73 0.52 -12.76
N GLU A 329 -5.40 -0.04 -11.60
CA GLU A 329 -5.42 -1.48 -11.37
C GLU A 329 -6.82 -2.04 -11.62
N ASP A 330 -7.86 -1.33 -11.17
CA ASP A 330 -9.26 -1.65 -11.47
C ASP A 330 -9.60 -1.55 -12.96
N ARG A 331 -8.86 -0.82 -13.81
CA ARG A 331 -9.12 -0.69 -15.26
C ARG A 331 -8.26 -1.61 -16.12
N VAL A 332 -6.99 -1.79 -15.73
CA VAL A 332 -5.94 -2.44 -16.52
C VAL A 332 -5.74 -3.90 -16.13
N LEU A 333 -6.04 -4.27 -14.87
CA LEU A 333 -5.88 -5.63 -14.36
C LEU A 333 -7.21 -6.36 -14.21
N ARG A 334 -8.28 -5.86 -14.85
CA ARG A 334 -9.56 -6.54 -14.91
C ARG A 334 -9.36 -7.94 -15.50
N SER A 335 -9.88 -8.93 -14.80
CA SER A 335 -9.95 -10.29 -15.33
C SER A 335 -11.03 -10.44 -16.40
N ASP A 336 -11.98 -9.49 -16.50
CA ASP A 336 -13.00 -9.49 -17.56
C ASP A 336 -12.60 -8.61 -18.75
N LYS A 337 -12.61 -9.20 -19.94
CA LYS A 337 -12.28 -8.52 -21.21
C LYS A 337 -13.27 -7.39 -21.55
N ASP A 338 -14.44 -7.41 -20.93
CA ASP A 338 -15.57 -6.51 -21.22
C ASP A 338 -15.62 -5.27 -20.29
N GLY A 339 -14.80 -5.24 -19.23
CA GLY A 339 -14.71 -4.09 -18.34
C GLY A 339 -15.97 -3.83 -17.50
N THR A 340 -16.73 -4.86 -17.18
CA THR A 340 -18.00 -4.76 -16.46
C THR A 340 -17.87 -5.06 -14.97
N LYS A 341 -16.84 -5.82 -14.54
CA LYS A 341 -16.66 -6.26 -13.16
C LYS A 341 -15.48 -5.57 -12.48
N SER A 342 -15.62 -5.29 -11.18
CA SER A 342 -14.50 -4.84 -10.35
C SER A 342 -13.59 -6.01 -9.95
N LEU A 343 -12.34 -5.72 -9.57
CA LEU A 343 -11.42 -6.72 -9.01
C LEU A 343 -12.00 -7.44 -7.79
N SER A 344 -12.70 -6.70 -6.93
CA SER A 344 -13.38 -7.29 -5.76
C SER A 344 -14.49 -8.27 -6.14
N GLN A 345 -15.30 -7.96 -7.16
CA GLN A 345 -16.32 -8.89 -7.66
C GLN A 345 -15.68 -10.15 -8.25
N ALA A 346 -14.62 -9.99 -9.07
CA ALA A 346 -13.92 -11.12 -9.66
C ALA A 346 -13.25 -12.02 -8.61
N ALA A 347 -12.64 -11.44 -7.57
CA ALA A 347 -12.08 -12.18 -6.44
C ALA A 347 -13.15 -12.98 -5.70
N ARG A 348 -14.33 -12.38 -5.44
CA ARG A 348 -15.46 -13.09 -4.84
C ARG A 348 -15.94 -14.25 -5.72
N GLU A 349 -16.11 -14.03 -7.01
CA GLU A 349 -16.56 -15.09 -7.94
C GLU A 349 -15.58 -16.27 -7.96
N TRP A 350 -14.27 -16.00 -8.03
CA TRP A 350 -13.25 -17.05 -7.95
C TRP A 350 -13.31 -17.77 -6.60
N ALA A 351 -13.45 -17.03 -5.49
CA ALA A 351 -13.54 -17.61 -4.15
C ALA A 351 -14.73 -18.57 -4.03
N LEU A 352 -15.92 -18.16 -4.48
CA LEU A 352 -17.11 -19.00 -4.47
C LEU A 352 -16.97 -20.24 -5.36
N ALA A 353 -16.40 -20.09 -6.56
CA ALA A 353 -16.18 -21.21 -7.48
C ALA A 353 -15.20 -22.27 -6.95
N ASN A 354 -14.31 -21.89 -6.03
CA ASN A 354 -13.28 -22.79 -5.47
C ASN A 354 -13.52 -23.14 -4.00
N GLY A 355 -14.55 -22.58 -3.36
CA GLY A 355 -14.80 -22.67 -1.92
C GLY A 355 -15.07 -24.08 -1.41
N ASP A 356 -15.63 -24.94 -2.27
CA ASP A 356 -15.94 -26.33 -1.91
C ASP A 356 -14.74 -27.28 -2.03
N ASN A 357 -13.59 -26.80 -2.52
CA ASN A 357 -12.38 -27.62 -2.64
C ASN A 357 -11.76 -27.89 -1.26
N PRO A 358 -11.68 -29.15 -0.79
CA PRO A 358 -11.18 -29.49 0.55
C PRO A 358 -9.70 -29.21 0.76
N LYS A 359 -8.94 -28.94 -0.31
CA LYS A 359 -7.52 -28.54 -0.22
C LYS A 359 -7.31 -27.03 -0.14
N LEU A 360 -8.36 -26.23 -0.26
CA LEU A 360 -8.29 -24.78 -0.22
C LEU A 360 -8.96 -24.24 1.05
N LYS A 361 -8.19 -23.48 1.84
CA LYS A 361 -8.72 -22.56 2.83
C LYS A 361 -8.71 -21.18 2.17
N ILE A 362 -9.87 -20.60 1.94
CA ILE A 362 -9.99 -19.30 1.27
C ILE A 362 -10.50 -18.27 2.28
N ILE A 363 -9.78 -17.16 2.37
CA ILE A 363 -10.13 -16.00 3.18
C ILE A 363 -10.35 -14.84 2.24
N LEU A 364 -11.55 -14.26 2.27
CA LEU A 364 -11.90 -13.09 1.49
C LEU A 364 -12.21 -11.92 2.43
N PHE A 365 -11.41 -10.87 2.33
CA PHE A 365 -11.65 -9.60 3.00
C PHE A 365 -12.54 -8.71 2.15
N GLY A 366 -13.44 -7.99 2.80
CA GLY A 366 -14.26 -6.98 2.13
C GLY A 366 -15.31 -6.36 3.03
N LEU A 367 -16.20 -5.55 2.45
CA LEU A 367 -17.28 -4.92 3.21
C LEU A 367 -18.55 -5.78 3.20
N GLU A 368 -19.31 -5.71 4.30
CA GLU A 368 -20.59 -6.41 4.46
C GLU A 368 -21.59 -6.06 3.37
N ASN A 369 -21.70 -4.77 3.03
CA ASN A 369 -22.61 -4.30 1.98
C ASN A 369 -22.12 -4.61 0.56
N GLU A 370 -20.87 -5.05 0.40
CA GLU A 370 -20.27 -5.39 -0.89
C GLU A 370 -20.38 -6.88 -1.20
N HIS A 371 -19.99 -7.75 -0.25
CA HIS A 371 -20.03 -9.19 -0.45
C HIS A 371 -21.22 -9.87 0.22
N GLY A 372 -21.70 -9.37 1.36
CA GLY A 372 -22.73 -10.02 2.18
C GLY A 372 -23.96 -10.50 1.40
N PRO A 373 -24.58 -9.68 0.53
CA PRO A 373 -25.73 -10.09 -0.29
C PRO A 373 -25.46 -11.24 -1.28
N HIS A 374 -24.18 -11.60 -1.50
CA HIS A 374 -23.74 -12.56 -2.50
C HIS A 374 -22.97 -13.74 -1.89
N MET A 375 -22.76 -13.79 -0.57
CA MET A 375 -22.09 -14.91 0.09
C MET A 375 -23.12 -15.97 0.52
N PRO A 376 -22.89 -17.26 0.22
CA PRO A 376 -23.78 -18.34 0.65
C PRO A 376 -23.62 -18.64 2.15
N GLU A 377 -24.62 -19.30 2.74
CA GLU A 377 -24.62 -19.67 4.17
C GLU A 377 -23.51 -20.65 4.56
N SER A 378 -22.96 -21.40 3.59
CA SER A 378 -21.83 -22.29 3.81
C SER A 378 -20.54 -21.55 4.14
N TRP A 379 -20.45 -20.25 3.81
CA TRP A 379 -19.32 -19.40 4.15
C TRP A 379 -19.56 -18.69 5.47
N ARG A 380 -18.57 -18.74 6.36
CA ARG A 380 -18.69 -18.08 7.66
C ARG A 380 -18.35 -16.60 7.55
N CYS A 381 -19.21 -15.77 8.14
CA CYS A 381 -18.99 -14.34 8.36
C CYS A 381 -18.29 -14.11 9.70
N VAL A 382 -17.14 -13.44 9.69
CA VAL A 382 -16.56 -12.90 10.92
C VAL A 382 -16.52 -11.38 10.82
N ALA A 383 -17.25 -10.73 11.72
CA ALA A 383 -17.14 -9.29 11.89
C ALA A 383 -15.76 -8.94 12.47
N TRP A 384 -15.11 -7.95 11.89
CA TRP A 384 -13.80 -7.48 12.33
C TRP A 384 -13.76 -5.96 12.36
N LYS A 385 -12.90 -5.42 13.24
CA LYS A 385 -12.65 -3.98 13.38
C LYS A 385 -11.16 -3.69 13.29
N GLY A 386 -10.70 -3.16 12.16
CA GLY A 386 -9.37 -2.58 12.05
C GLY A 386 -9.21 -1.28 12.87
N PRO A 387 -7.98 -0.90 13.25
CA PRO A 387 -7.71 0.47 13.67
C PRO A 387 -7.99 1.40 12.49
N GLY A 388 -8.80 2.43 12.69
CA GLY A 388 -9.24 3.33 11.62
C GLY A 388 -8.07 3.94 10.84
N GLY A 389 -8.24 4.11 9.52
CA GLY A 389 -7.25 4.74 8.66
C GLY A 389 -7.20 6.27 8.82
N TYR A 390 -6.20 6.91 8.20
CA TYR A 390 -6.06 8.38 8.17
C TYR A 390 -7.14 9.09 7.34
N GLY A 391 -7.91 8.34 6.55
CA GLY A 391 -9.01 8.85 5.75
C GLY A 391 -10.21 9.28 6.60
N ASN A 392 -10.63 10.52 6.43
CA ASN A 392 -11.86 11.13 6.92
C ASN A 392 -11.99 11.28 8.45
N ARG A 393 -11.30 12.29 9.00
CA ARG A 393 -11.53 12.79 10.38
C ARG A 393 -12.84 13.57 10.55
N ASN A 394 -13.46 14.00 9.44
CA ASN A 394 -14.65 14.85 9.44
C ASN A 394 -15.92 14.13 8.94
N GLY A 395 -15.85 12.82 8.68
CA GLY A 395 -16.97 12.00 8.24
C GLY A 395 -17.20 10.83 9.19
N ASP A 396 -18.45 10.37 9.25
CA ASP A 396 -18.83 9.23 10.09
C ASP A 396 -18.08 7.98 9.61
N ASN A 397 -17.18 7.46 10.45
CA ASN A 397 -16.22 6.40 10.12
C ASN A 397 -16.92 5.02 10.14
N GLN A 398 -18.10 4.91 9.52
CA GLN A 398 -18.99 3.74 9.59
C GLN A 398 -18.41 2.52 8.86
N ASN A 399 -17.55 2.70 7.85
CA ASN A 399 -17.01 1.59 7.06
C ASN A 399 -16.14 0.62 7.88
N ARG A 400 -15.44 1.09 8.92
CA ARG A 400 -14.65 0.22 9.81
C ARG A 400 -15.51 -0.80 10.59
N HIS A 401 -16.81 -0.54 10.72
CA HIS A 401 -17.77 -1.44 11.36
C HIS A 401 -18.40 -2.41 10.36
N LYS A 402 -18.17 -2.19 9.05
CA LYS A 402 -18.66 -3.00 7.94
C LYS A 402 -17.60 -3.95 7.40
N GLU A 403 -16.34 -3.85 7.82
CA GLU A 403 -15.32 -4.83 7.45
C GLU A 403 -15.71 -6.23 7.94
N ARG A 404 -15.62 -7.20 7.02
CA ARG A 404 -15.90 -8.61 7.24
C ARG A 404 -14.76 -9.46 6.72
N VAL A 405 -14.62 -10.62 7.34
CA VAL A 405 -13.80 -11.72 6.84
C VAL A 405 -14.75 -12.85 6.48
N TRP A 406 -14.70 -13.27 5.23
CA TRP A 406 -15.45 -14.41 4.72
C TRP A 406 -14.53 -15.62 4.65
N LEU A 407 -14.93 -16.68 5.33
CA LEU A 407 -14.15 -17.91 5.46
C LEU A 407 -14.84 -19.03 4.68
N SER A 408 -14.11 -19.70 3.81
CA SER A 408 -14.60 -20.89 3.10
C SER A 408 -14.98 -22.03 4.06
N PRO A 409 -15.83 -22.98 3.64
CA PRO A 409 -16.24 -24.13 4.47
C PRO A 409 -15.10 -24.91 5.11
N HIS A 410 -13.96 -25.00 4.43
CA HIS A 410 -12.80 -25.80 4.87
C HIS A 410 -11.81 -25.03 5.75
N CYS A 411 -12.08 -23.76 6.07
CA CYS A 411 -11.35 -23.05 7.12
C CYS A 411 -11.64 -23.65 8.49
N GLU A 412 -10.66 -23.59 9.40
CA GLU A 412 -10.78 -24.13 10.76
C GLU A 412 -11.79 -23.34 11.62
N TYR A 413 -12.26 -23.97 12.67
CA TYR A 413 -13.00 -23.28 13.72
C TYR A 413 -12.02 -22.89 14.81
N PRO A 414 -12.22 -21.70 15.43
CA PRO A 414 -11.44 -21.37 16.60
C PRO A 414 -11.61 -22.51 17.60
N GLU A 415 -10.51 -23.02 18.14
CA GLU A 415 -10.61 -23.96 19.25
C GLU A 415 -11.55 -23.32 20.27
N GLN A 416 -12.66 -23.99 20.59
CA GLN A 416 -13.34 -23.68 21.82
C GLN A 416 -12.27 -23.96 22.87
N HIS A 417 -11.65 -22.92 23.42
CA HIS A 417 -11.02 -23.04 24.71
C HIS A 417 -12.14 -23.59 25.59
N ILE A 418 -12.13 -24.90 25.84
CA ILE A 418 -12.83 -25.47 26.96
C ILE A 418 -12.19 -24.73 28.12
N VAL A 419 -12.85 -23.66 28.56
CA VAL A 419 -12.63 -23.11 29.87
C VAL A 419 -13.08 -24.25 30.77
N VAL A 420 -12.15 -25.15 31.08
CA VAL A 420 -12.23 -25.90 32.32
C VAL A 420 -12.21 -24.78 33.35
N LYS A 421 -13.41 -24.33 33.76
CA LYS A 421 -13.54 -23.47 34.92
C LYS A 421 -12.73 -24.21 35.97
N PRO A 422 -11.63 -23.64 36.52
CA PRO A 422 -11.04 -24.24 37.68
C PRO A 422 -12.20 -24.42 38.66
N LEU A 423 -12.43 -25.66 39.11
CA LEU A 423 -13.34 -25.92 40.22
C LEU A 423 -12.96 -24.89 41.26
N ARG A 424 -13.90 -24.00 41.62
CA ARG A 424 -13.65 -23.04 42.68
C ARG A 424 -13.12 -23.86 43.85
N PRO A 425 -11.95 -23.53 44.41
CA PRO A 425 -11.56 -24.16 45.66
C PRO A 425 -12.73 -23.94 46.62
N VAL A 426 -13.35 -25.03 47.06
CA VAL A 426 -14.34 -24.99 48.12
C VAL A 426 -13.60 -24.38 49.29
N GLN A 427 -13.92 -23.14 49.64
CA GLN A 427 -13.42 -22.55 50.88
C GLN A 427 -13.80 -23.52 52.01
N PRO A 428 -12.87 -23.94 52.88
CA PRO A 428 -13.24 -24.65 54.07
C PRO A 428 -14.17 -23.72 54.85
N SER A 429 -15.46 -24.03 54.87
CA SER A 429 -16.38 -23.40 55.80
C SER A 429 -15.80 -23.64 57.19
N LEU A 430 -15.46 -22.57 57.88
CA LEU A 430 -15.15 -22.57 59.31
C LEU A 430 -16.34 -23.20 60.03
N LEU A 431 -16.25 -24.51 60.28
CA LEU A 431 -17.05 -25.20 61.26
C LEU A 431 -16.64 -24.59 62.61
N ASN A 432 -17.42 -23.61 63.05
CA ASN A 432 -17.52 -23.23 64.45
C ASN A 432 -18.00 -24.45 65.23
N LEU A 433 -17.07 -25.32 65.61
CA LEU A 433 -17.27 -26.28 66.68
C LEU A 433 -17.31 -25.46 67.98
N GLY A 434 -18.52 -25.12 68.40
CA GLY A 434 -18.79 -24.58 69.72
C GLY A 434 -18.34 -25.59 70.76
N VAL A 435 -17.19 -25.33 71.39
CA VAL A 435 -16.75 -26.03 72.59
C VAL A 435 -17.62 -25.55 73.74
N SER A 436 -18.69 -26.28 74.03
CA SER A 436 -19.43 -26.13 75.28
C SER A 436 -18.64 -26.79 76.41
N ASN A 437 -18.09 -25.98 77.31
CA ASN A 437 -17.62 -26.45 78.61
C ASN A 437 -18.82 -26.92 79.44
N GLY A 438 -18.84 -28.18 79.88
CA GLY A 438 -19.85 -28.63 80.83
C GLY A 438 -19.90 -30.13 81.13
N LYS A 439 -19.09 -30.54 82.10
CA LYS A 439 -19.35 -31.57 83.13
C LYS A 439 -19.66 -33.02 82.71
N HIS A 440 -18.68 -33.86 83.07
CA HIS A 440 -18.76 -35.11 83.84
C HIS A 440 -19.48 -36.37 83.33
N GLU A 441 -18.77 -37.48 83.60
CA GLU A 441 -19.24 -38.84 83.92
C GLU A 441 -19.48 -39.86 82.80
N ILE A 442 -18.44 -40.68 82.57
CA ILE A 442 -18.39 -42.14 82.79
C ILE A 442 -19.70 -42.93 82.57
N ALA A 443 -19.70 -43.86 81.61
CA ALA A 443 -20.00 -45.28 81.85
C ALA A 443 -19.70 -46.15 80.61
N LEU A 444 -19.13 -47.31 80.89
CA LEU A 444 -18.75 -48.40 79.98
C LEU A 444 -19.96 -49.09 79.33
N ALA A 445 -19.82 -49.47 78.06
CA ALA A 445 -19.87 -50.85 77.56
C ALA A 445 -19.60 -50.87 76.05
#